data_AF-A0A427XUJ3-F1
#
_entry.id   AF-A0A427XUJ3-F1
#
_cell.length_a   1.000
_cell.length_b   1.000
_cell.length_c   1.000
_cell.angle_alpha   90.00
_cell.angle_beta   90.00
_cell.angle_gamma   90.00
#
_symmetry.space_group_name_H-M   'P 1'
#
loop_
_entity.id
_entity.type
_entity.pdbx_description
1 polymer ?
#
loop_
_entity_poly.entity_id
_entity_poly.type
_entity_poly.pdbx_seq_one_letter_code
_entity_poly.pdbx_strand_id
1 'polypeptide(L)'
;MGSLEYHSDFYVQAAPIAAYESYVQTIVNRYKDSPAIFAWELANEERGSGWPSTARPGFSASDLTKWIKDRSAFVKSLDPNHMVAVGDEGYYNWADSTDYIYDGDSSLDFDANLKLPNIDFGTFHLYPQSWGKTPTLEWGNTYIEQHANSMNQIGKPVLFEEFNLEGWPEQLSTMTAWIEKAKEVGLPGIMPWGLGAQDMDISGTTVYYNGNVGNLSGMDIYPSKTELWDVLKAMGQWMPANCGGTTTPVTSTASPVSSTSTPETTTAAPTSSDPVTATPSDPVTSTDSCSAAPATSTTASSCAVSKWGQCGGVSYTGCTTCESGSTCTYGNDWWSQCL
;
A
#
# COMPACT_ATOMS: atom_id res chain seq x y z
N MET A 1 -31.61 -0.60 4.55
CA MET A 1 -30.58 -1.45 5.17
C MET A 1 -31.22 -2.00 6.44
N GLY A 2 -31.29 -3.31 6.66
CA GLY A 2 -31.88 -3.87 7.90
C GLY A 2 -31.09 -3.42 9.14
N SER A 3 -31.53 -3.80 10.35
CA SER A 3 -30.74 -3.56 11.57
C SER A 3 -29.48 -4.44 11.54
N LEU A 4 -28.31 -3.82 11.62
CA LEU A 4 -27.03 -4.52 11.84
C LEU A 4 -26.82 -4.63 13.35
N GLU A 5 -26.61 -5.85 13.83
CA GLU A 5 -26.34 -6.11 15.26
C GLU A 5 -24.84 -6.17 15.51
N TYR A 6 -24.11 -6.78 14.58
CA TYR A 6 -22.66 -6.94 14.64
C TYR A 6 -21.99 -6.13 13.53
N HIS A 7 -20.74 -5.72 13.77
CA HIS A 7 -19.92 -5.10 12.73
C HIS A 7 -19.79 -6.03 11.52
N SER A 8 -19.49 -7.31 11.76
CA SER A 8 -19.31 -8.29 10.69
C SER A 8 -20.58 -8.68 9.92
N ASP A 9 -21.76 -8.18 10.30
CA ASP A 9 -22.97 -8.34 9.49
C ASP A 9 -22.81 -7.70 8.10
N PHE A 10 -21.93 -6.70 7.96
CA PHE A 10 -21.57 -6.11 6.67
C PHE A 10 -21.01 -7.16 5.68
N TYR A 11 -20.24 -8.13 6.17
CA TYR A 11 -19.56 -9.12 5.34
C TYR A 11 -20.42 -10.34 5.00
N VAL A 12 -21.53 -10.57 5.72
CA VAL A 12 -22.32 -11.82 5.60
C VAL A 12 -23.78 -11.61 5.25
N GLN A 13 -24.36 -10.45 5.56
CA GLN A 13 -25.77 -10.20 5.28
C GLN A 13 -25.98 -9.69 3.85
N ALA A 14 -26.99 -10.22 3.19
CA ALA A 14 -27.31 -9.89 1.80
C ALA A 14 -27.62 -8.40 1.58
N ALA A 15 -28.27 -7.73 2.54
CA ALA A 15 -28.68 -6.33 2.37
C ALA A 15 -27.50 -5.34 2.39
N PRO A 16 -26.56 -5.37 3.36
CA PRO A 16 -25.30 -4.61 3.29
C PRO A 16 -24.47 -4.93 2.06
N ILE A 17 -24.31 -6.20 1.73
CA ILE A 17 -23.59 -6.65 0.55
C ILE A 17 -24.16 -6.03 -0.73
N ALA A 18 -25.49 -6.09 -0.92
CA ALA A 18 -26.13 -5.50 -2.10
C ALA A 18 -25.98 -3.98 -2.14
N ALA A 19 -25.98 -3.29 -0.98
CA ALA A 19 -25.74 -1.85 -0.92
C ALA A 19 -24.29 -1.50 -1.31
N TYR A 20 -23.31 -2.26 -0.81
CA TYR A 20 -21.91 -2.14 -1.18
C TYR A 20 -21.71 -2.38 -2.68
N GLU A 21 -22.22 -3.49 -3.22
CA GLU A 21 -22.12 -3.80 -4.65
C GLU A 21 -22.76 -2.73 -5.52
N SER A 22 -23.90 -2.17 -5.12
CA SER A 22 -24.55 -1.07 -5.84
C SER A 22 -23.69 0.21 -5.87
N TYR A 23 -23.00 0.51 -4.76
CA TYR A 23 -22.07 1.64 -4.69
C TYR A 23 -20.84 1.39 -5.58
N VAL A 24 -20.19 0.25 -5.41
CA VAL A 24 -19.02 -0.18 -6.21
C VAL A 24 -19.36 -0.18 -7.70
N GLN A 25 -20.50 -0.75 -8.10
CA GLN A 25 -20.93 -0.76 -9.49
C GLN A 25 -21.07 0.65 -10.06
N THR A 26 -21.53 1.62 -9.27
CA THR A 26 -21.69 3.01 -9.70
C THR A 26 -20.33 3.68 -9.91
N ILE A 27 -19.40 3.52 -8.95
CA ILE A 27 -18.08 4.18 -9.00
C ILE A 27 -17.18 3.53 -10.03
N VAL A 28 -17.06 2.20 -10.01
CA VAL A 28 -16.16 1.47 -10.93
C VAL A 28 -16.60 1.67 -12.37
N ASN A 29 -17.88 1.52 -12.72
CA ASN A 29 -18.31 1.76 -14.11
C ASN A 29 -18.11 3.20 -14.59
N ARG A 30 -18.05 4.18 -13.67
CA ARG A 30 -17.78 5.57 -14.03
C ARG A 30 -16.32 5.78 -14.41
N TYR A 31 -15.39 5.06 -13.78
CA TYR A 31 -13.96 5.37 -13.89
C TYR A 31 -13.06 4.21 -14.36
N LYS A 32 -13.60 3.05 -14.69
CA LYS A 32 -12.83 1.86 -15.13
C LYS A 32 -11.94 2.05 -16.36
N ASP A 33 -12.16 3.11 -17.14
CA ASP A 33 -11.35 3.46 -18.31
C ASP A 33 -10.33 4.59 -18.00
N SER A 34 -10.27 5.07 -16.76
CA SER A 34 -9.42 6.20 -16.36
C SER A 34 -8.03 5.75 -15.93
N PRO A 35 -6.96 6.00 -16.70
CA PRO A 35 -5.60 5.61 -16.32
C PRO A 35 -5.04 6.42 -15.14
N ALA A 36 -5.77 7.42 -14.65
CA ALA A 36 -5.41 8.16 -13.45
C ALA A 36 -5.67 7.38 -12.16
N ILE A 37 -6.46 6.31 -12.21
CA ILE A 37 -6.70 5.43 -11.06
C ILE A 37 -5.64 4.34 -11.09
N PHE A 38 -4.95 4.15 -9.97
CA PHE A 38 -3.94 3.11 -9.84
C PHE A 38 -4.58 1.74 -9.55
N ALA A 39 -5.45 1.69 -8.54
CA ALA A 39 -6.10 0.47 -8.08
C ALA A 39 -7.42 0.76 -7.37
N TRP A 40 -8.20 -0.30 -7.16
CA TRP A 40 -9.35 -0.32 -6.25
C TRP A 40 -8.99 -1.09 -4.98
N GLU A 41 -9.14 -0.46 -3.82
CA GLU A 41 -9.15 -1.16 -2.52
C GLU A 41 -10.58 -1.47 -2.10
N LEU A 42 -10.79 -2.65 -1.50
CA LEU A 42 -12.13 -3.12 -1.16
C LEU A 42 -12.72 -2.38 0.04
N ALA A 43 -11.90 -2.16 1.06
CA ALA A 43 -12.24 -1.49 2.29
C ALA A 43 -10.96 -1.03 3.01
N ASN A 44 -11.03 0.11 3.70
CA ASN A 44 -9.95 0.57 4.55
C ASN A 44 -10.00 -0.17 5.89
N GLU A 45 -8.91 -0.85 6.26
CA GLU A 45 -8.68 -1.50 7.55
C GLU A 45 -9.83 -2.43 7.99
N GLU A 46 -10.31 -3.30 7.09
CA GLU A 46 -11.44 -4.15 7.42
C GLU A 46 -11.08 -5.23 8.45
N ARG A 47 -11.92 -5.35 9.48
CA ARG A 47 -11.79 -6.33 10.55
C ARG A 47 -13.14 -6.95 10.88
N GLY A 48 -13.15 -8.06 11.59
CA GLY A 48 -14.39 -8.67 12.10
C GLY A 48 -15.14 -7.76 13.09
N SER A 49 -14.39 -7.00 13.90
CA SER A 49 -14.93 -6.03 14.88
C SER A 49 -14.50 -4.62 14.50
N GLY A 50 -15.35 -3.62 14.78
CA GLY A 50 -15.02 -2.20 14.55
C GLY A 50 -15.77 -1.32 15.54
N TRP A 51 -15.08 -0.40 16.21
CA TRP A 51 -15.66 0.36 17.32
C TRP A 51 -16.94 1.12 16.90
N PRO A 52 -18.04 1.05 17.68
CA PRO A 52 -18.21 0.37 18.98
C PRO A 52 -18.76 -1.07 18.91
N SER A 53 -18.83 -1.68 17.73
CA SER A 53 -19.52 -2.96 17.47
C SER A 53 -18.56 -4.15 17.35
N THR A 54 -18.95 -5.29 17.91
CA THR A 54 -18.15 -6.53 17.84
C THR A 54 -18.45 -7.34 16.59
N ALA A 55 -17.58 -8.29 16.28
CA ALA A 55 -17.88 -9.38 15.36
C ALA A 55 -19.05 -10.23 15.86
N ARG A 56 -19.77 -10.84 14.92
CA ARG A 56 -20.70 -11.94 15.15
C ARG A 56 -19.96 -13.09 15.85
N PRO A 57 -20.58 -13.77 16.84
CA PRO A 57 -20.00 -14.98 17.42
C PRO A 57 -19.66 -16.03 16.36
N GLY A 58 -18.41 -16.47 16.33
CA GLY A 58 -17.90 -17.46 15.37
C GLY A 58 -17.52 -16.90 13.99
N PHE A 59 -17.61 -15.58 13.77
CA PHE A 59 -16.99 -14.96 12.60
C PHE A 59 -15.47 -15.09 12.71
N SER A 60 -14.84 -15.53 11.63
CA SER A 60 -13.44 -15.93 11.60
C SER A 60 -12.69 -15.31 10.42
N ALA A 61 -11.37 -15.48 10.39
CA ALA A 61 -10.56 -15.07 9.25
C ALA A 61 -11.02 -15.68 7.93
N SER A 62 -11.49 -16.94 7.95
CA SER A 62 -12.02 -17.60 6.76
C SER A 62 -13.27 -16.92 6.19
N ASP A 63 -14.12 -16.33 7.04
CA ASP A 63 -15.32 -15.62 6.61
C ASP A 63 -14.97 -14.29 5.96
N LEU A 64 -14.00 -13.55 6.52
CA LEU A 64 -13.54 -12.30 5.94
C LEU A 64 -12.78 -12.53 4.62
N THR A 65 -11.86 -13.51 4.56
CA THR A 65 -11.19 -13.92 3.33
C THR A 65 -12.19 -14.34 2.25
N LYS A 66 -13.31 -15.01 2.62
CA LYS A 66 -14.40 -15.31 1.69
C LYS A 66 -15.05 -14.04 1.14
N TRP A 67 -15.35 -13.06 1.99
CA TRP A 67 -15.89 -11.79 1.53
C TRP A 67 -14.91 -11.08 0.58
N ILE A 68 -13.63 -10.97 0.94
CA ILE A 68 -12.57 -10.38 0.11
C ILE A 68 -12.50 -11.07 -1.26
N LYS A 69 -12.52 -12.41 -1.29
CA LYS A 69 -12.55 -13.20 -2.53
C LYS A 69 -13.76 -12.87 -3.41
N ASP A 70 -14.94 -12.81 -2.81
CA ASP A 70 -16.18 -12.57 -3.54
C ASP A 70 -16.27 -11.11 -4.02
N ARG A 71 -15.75 -10.14 -3.27
CA ARG A 71 -15.77 -8.72 -3.62
C ARG A 71 -14.73 -8.34 -4.67
N SER A 72 -13.51 -8.85 -4.53
CA SER A 72 -12.48 -8.69 -5.56
C SER A 72 -12.91 -9.29 -6.90
N ALA A 73 -13.57 -10.46 -6.89
CA ALA A 73 -14.17 -11.04 -8.09
C ALA A 73 -15.27 -10.15 -8.69
N PHE A 74 -16.11 -9.54 -7.85
CA PHE A 74 -17.14 -8.60 -8.31
C PHE A 74 -16.52 -7.36 -8.98
N VAL A 75 -15.51 -6.73 -8.35
CA VAL A 75 -14.79 -5.59 -8.95
C VAL A 75 -14.17 -5.96 -10.29
N LYS A 76 -13.42 -7.07 -10.36
CA LYS A 76 -12.82 -7.56 -11.62
C LYS A 76 -13.85 -7.87 -12.71
N SER A 77 -15.08 -8.25 -12.35
CA SER A 77 -16.15 -8.47 -13.33
C SER A 77 -16.66 -7.17 -13.97
N LEU A 78 -16.51 -6.04 -13.28
CA LEU A 78 -16.90 -4.71 -13.75
C LEU A 78 -15.76 -4.01 -14.50
N ASP A 79 -14.54 -4.23 -14.02
CA ASP A 79 -13.31 -3.60 -14.47
C ASP A 79 -12.16 -4.62 -14.56
N PRO A 80 -11.86 -5.12 -15.77
CA PRO A 80 -10.74 -6.03 -15.99
C PRO A 80 -9.39 -5.32 -16.12
N ASN A 81 -9.34 -3.99 -16.09
CA ASN A 81 -8.14 -3.20 -16.39
C ASN A 81 -7.36 -2.83 -15.12
N HIS A 82 -8.05 -2.31 -14.10
CA HIS A 82 -7.39 -1.82 -12.88
C HIS A 82 -7.00 -2.96 -11.93
N MET A 83 -5.95 -2.71 -11.16
CA MET A 83 -5.57 -3.59 -10.06
C MET A 83 -6.58 -3.51 -8.92
N VAL A 84 -6.65 -4.57 -8.12
CA VAL A 84 -7.48 -4.67 -6.93
C VAL A 84 -6.61 -5.13 -5.77
N ALA A 85 -6.70 -4.42 -4.66
CA ALA A 85 -6.10 -4.78 -3.38
C ALA A 85 -7.17 -4.80 -2.29
N VAL A 86 -6.78 -5.18 -1.09
CA VAL A 86 -7.69 -5.28 0.03
C VAL A 86 -7.89 -3.91 0.68
N GLY A 87 -6.80 -3.28 1.12
CA GLY A 87 -6.80 -2.06 1.93
C GLY A 87 -6.61 -2.33 3.43
N ASP A 88 -6.14 -3.54 3.78
CA ASP A 88 -6.02 -4.03 5.14
C ASP A 88 -4.68 -3.70 5.81
N GLU A 89 -4.66 -3.79 7.14
CA GLU A 89 -3.46 -3.50 7.94
C GLU A 89 -2.39 -4.62 7.90
N GLY A 90 -2.67 -5.72 7.19
CA GLY A 90 -1.75 -6.84 7.02
C GLY A 90 -1.68 -7.81 8.20
N TYR A 91 -2.73 -7.89 9.03
CA TYR A 91 -2.71 -8.76 10.21
C TYR A 91 -2.69 -10.24 9.78
N TYR A 92 -1.93 -11.06 10.53
CA TYR A 92 -1.75 -12.48 10.26
C TYR A 92 -2.69 -13.36 11.09
N ASN A 93 -2.73 -14.64 10.72
CA ASN A 93 -3.48 -15.71 11.37
C ASN A 93 -2.59 -16.96 11.54
N TRP A 94 -1.49 -16.80 12.27
CA TRP A 94 -0.52 -17.84 12.59
C TRP A 94 -0.94 -18.62 13.84
N ALA A 95 -1.12 -19.93 13.69
CA ALA A 95 -1.70 -20.81 14.72
C ALA A 95 -0.97 -20.81 16.07
N ASP A 96 0.34 -20.53 16.08
CA ASP A 96 1.18 -20.56 17.28
C ASP A 96 1.42 -19.18 17.91
N SER A 97 0.75 -18.12 17.40
CA SER A 97 0.84 -16.78 17.96
C SER A 97 -0.16 -16.56 19.09
N THR A 98 0.20 -15.70 20.05
CA THR A 98 -0.69 -15.15 21.08
C THR A 98 -0.81 -13.63 21.01
N ASP A 99 -0.22 -13.02 19.98
CA ASP A 99 -0.34 -11.59 19.70
C ASP A 99 -1.49 -11.39 18.72
N TYR A 100 -2.46 -10.54 19.09
CA TYR A 100 -3.69 -10.26 18.35
C TYR A 100 -3.48 -9.78 16.89
N ILE A 101 -2.29 -9.23 16.59
CA ILE A 101 -1.89 -8.84 15.23
C ILE A 101 -1.60 -10.07 14.36
N TYR A 102 -1.23 -11.20 14.99
CA TYR A 102 -0.73 -12.38 14.31
C TYR A 102 -1.56 -13.64 14.55
N ASP A 103 -2.50 -13.66 15.49
CA ASP A 103 -3.26 -14.86 15.88
C ASP A 103 -4.64 -14.99 15.21
N GLY A 104 -5.00 -14.04 14.34
CA GLY A 104 -6.28 -14.00 13.64
C GLY A 104 -7.46 -13.41 14.44
N ASP A 105 -7.25 -12.86 15.65
CA ASP A 105 -8.33 -12.27 16.47
C ASP A 105 -9.10 -11.16 15.74
N SER A 106 -8.41 -10.38 14.91
CA SER A 106 -9.00 -9.35 14.05
C SER A 106 -9.89 -9.91 12.93
N SER A 107 -9.92 -11.22 12.72
CA SER A 107 -10.49 -11.91 11.57
C SER A 107 -9.77 -11.62 10.24
N LEU A 108 -8.51 -11.15 10.25
CA LEU A 108 -7.68 -11.03 9.05
C LEU A 108 -6.71 -12.21 8.92
N ASP A 109 -6.32 -12.49 7.68
CA ASP A 109 -5.29 -13.47 7.32
C ASP A 109 -4.58 -12.98 6.06
N PHE A 110 -3.55 -12.14 6.26
CA PHE A 110 -2.80 -11.51 5.17
C PHE A 110 -2.30 -12.51 4.12
N ASP A 111 -1.72 -13.63 4.55
CA ASP A 111 -1.17 -14.64 3.63
C ASP A 111 -2.28 -15.34 2.83
N ALA A 112 -3.44 -15.60 3.43
CA ALA A 112 -4.58 -16.17 2.72
C ALA A 112 -5.20 -15.16 1.73
N ASN A 113 -5.32 -13.89 2.15
CA ASN A 113 -5.88 -12.80 1.35
C ASN A 113 -4.99 -12.50 0.14
N LEU A 114 -3.68 -12.39 0.32
CA LEU A 114 -2.73 -12.15 -0.77
C LEU A 114 -2.74 -13.26 -1.82
N LYS A 115 -3.00 -14.52 -1.44
CA LYS A 115 -3.10 -15.65 -2.38
C LYS A 115 -4.36 -15.64 -3.26
N LEU A 116 -5.35 -14.80 -2.98
CA LEU A 116 -6.59 -14.77 -3.75
C LEU A 116 -6.37 -14.33 -5.20
N PRO A 117 -6.99 -14.99 -6.20
CA PRO A 117 -6.65 -14.77 -7.61
C PRO A 117 -6.99 -13.37 -8.15
N ASN A 118 -7.92 -12.66 -7.51
CA ASN A 118 -8.36 -11.32 -7.92
C ASN A 118 -7.80 -10.21 -7.03
N ILE A 119 -6.83 -10.54 -6.16
CA ILE A 119 -6.01 -9.58 -5.44
C ILE A 119 -4.67 -9.49 -6.18
N ASP A 120 -4.35 -8.34 -6.74
CA ASP A 120 -3.15 -8.14 -7.56
C ASP A 120 -1.92 -7.83 -6.70
N PHE A 121 -2.11 -7.12 -5.59
CA PHE A 121 -1.07 -6.81 -4.61
C PHE A 121 -1.64 -6.79 -3.19
N GLY A 122 -0.79 -7.00 -2.19
CA GLY A 122 -1.13 -6.92 -0.77
C GLY A 122 -0.86 -5.54 -0.21
N THR A 123 -1.50 -5.25 0.92
CA THR A 123 -1.44 -3.96 1.61
C THR A 123 -1.13 -4.20 3.07
N PHE A 124 -0.38 -3.30 3.70
CA PHE A 124 -0.24 -3.33 5.16
C PHE A 124 0.01 -1.93 5.71
N HIS A 125 -0.41 -1.74 6.95
CA HIS A 125 -0.29 -0.50 7.69
C HIS A 125 0.71 -0.66 8.85
N LEU A 126 1.14 0.43 9.50
CA LEU A 126 2.02 0.34 10.66
C LEU A 126 1.77 1.45 11.70
N TYR A 127 1.10 1.08 12.80
CA TYR A 127 0.82 1.97 13.94
C TYR A 127 1.11 1.33 15.32
N PRO A 128 2.36 0.90 15.59
CA PRO A 128 2.72 0.20 16.83
C PRO A 128 2.39 0.96 18.12
N GLN A 129 2.38 2.31 18.13
CA GLN A 129 1.94 3.10 19.28
C GLN A 129 0.46 2.83 19.63
N SER A 130 -0.42 2.85 18.61
CA SER A 130 -1.85 2.58 18.75
C SER A 130 -2.12 1.10 19.06
N TRP A 131 -1.25 0.21 18.59
CA TRP A 131 -1.35 -1.24 18.79
C TRP A 131 -0.72 -1.74 20.10
N GLY A 132 -0.17 -0.82 20.90
CA GLY A 132 0.49 -1.15 22.17
C GLY A 132 1.77 -1.96 22.01
N LYS A 133 2.49 -1.82 20.89
CA LYS A 133 3.70 -2.55 20.56
C LYS A 133 4.95 -1.75 20.92
N THR A 134 5.85 -2.38 21.66
CA THR A 134 7.09 -1.78 22.14
C THR A 134 8.21 -2.83 22.17
N PRO A 135 9.47 -2.47 21.85
CA PRO A 135 9.91 -1.18 21.31
C PRO A 135 9.37 -0.89 19.91
N THR A 136 8.92 0.35 19.67
CA THR A 136 8.19 0.78 18.46
C THR A 136 8.99 0.53 17.18
N LEU A 137 10.24 0.98 17.13
CA LEU A 137 11.09 0.89 15.94
C LEU A 137 11.35 -0.58 15.55
N GLU A 138 11.79 -1.40 16.51
CA GLU A 138 12.17 -2.79 16.32
C GLU A 138 10.97 -3.66 15.95
N TRP A 139 9.82 -3.44 16.60
CA TRP A 139 8.59 -4.15 16.25
C TRP A 139 8.16 -3.79 14.82
N GLY A 140 8.20 -2.51 14.46
CA GLY A 140 7.88 -2.08 13.09
C GLY A 140 8.83 -2.60 12.03
N ASN A 141 10.15 -2.63 12.30
CA ASN A 141 11.14 -3.24 11.40
C ASN A 141 10.82 -4.72 11.16
N THR A 142 10.49 -5.45 12.22
CA THR A 142 10.12 -6.88 12.14
C THR A 142 8.87 -7.06 11.28
N TYR A 143 7.86 -6.21 11.48
CA TYR A 143 6.60 -6.26 10.73
C TYR A 143 6.82 -5.99 9.23
N ILE A 144 7.63 -4.98 8.88
CA ILE A 144 8.02 -4.68 7.50
C ILE A 144 8.74 -5.86 6.85
N GLU A 145 9.70 -6.49 7.56
CA GLU A 145 10.43 -7.68 7.08
C GLU A 145 9.49 -8.87 6.84
N GLN A 146 8.52 -9.10 7.72
CA GLN A 146 7.55 -10.18 7.57
C GLN A 146 6.68 -10.00 6.33
N HIS A 147 6.19 -8.79 6.07
CA HIS A 147 5.39 -8.51 4.87
C HIS A 147 6.19 -8.66 3.58
N ALA A 148 7.46 -8.24 3.58
CA ALA A 148 8.35 -8.50 2.46
C ALA A 148 8.63 -10.01 2.28
N ASN A 149 8.70 -10.79 3.36
CA ASN A 149 8.83 -12.24 3.27
C ASN A 149 7.59 -12.87 2.63
N SER A 150 6.37 -12.49 3.05
CA SER A 150 5.13 -12.96 2.44
C SER A 150 5.01 -12.55 0.97
N MET A 151 5.40 -11.31 0.63
CA MET A 151 5.51 -10.81 -0.75
C MET A 151 6.37 -11.76 -1.61
N ASN A 152 7.58 -12.08 -1.12
CA ASN A 152 8.54 -12.93 -1.83
C ASN A 152 8.09 -14.39 -1.92
N GLN A 153 7.45 -14.93 -0.87
CA GLN A 153 6.98 -16.31 -0.84
C GLN A 153 5.76 -16.53 -1.74
N ILE A 154 4.84 -15.56 -1.78
CA ILE A 154 3.60 -15.66 -2.56
C ILE A 154 3.81 -15.18 -4.00
N GLY A 155 4.79 -14.31 -4.24
CA GLY A 155 5.12 -13.82 -5.58
C GLY A 155 4.18 -12.72 -6.08
N LYS A 156 3.57 -11.96 -5.16
CA LYS A 156 2.75 -10.78 -5.48
C LYS A 156 3.30 -9.55 -4.77
N PRO A 157 3.31 -8.36 -5.41
CA PRO A 157 3.73 -7.11 -4.79
C PRO A 157 3.00 -6.83 -3.47
N VAL A 158 3.66 -6.16 -2.53
CA VAL A 158 3.05 -5.69 -1.28
C VAL A 158 3.37 -4.20 -1.09
N LEU A 159 2.33 -3.40 -0.91
CA LEU A 159 2.41 -1.96 -0.72
C LEU A 159 2.40 -1.63 0.78
N PHE A 160 3.39 -0.86 1.24
CA PHE A 160 3.39 -0.31 2.59
C PHE A 160 2.61 1.00 2.59
N GLU A 161 1.28 0.90 2.73
CA GLU A 161 0.40 1.97 2.27
C GLU A 161 -0.03 2.98 3.33
N GLU A 162 0.15 2.65 4.60
CA GLU A 162 -0.05 3.60 5.69
C GLU A 162 0.91 3.39 6.86
N PHE A 163 1.53 4.46 7.32
CA PHE A 163 2.29 4.46 8.56
C PHE A 163 2.53 5.87 9.04
N ASN A 164 2.49 6.05 10.36
CA ASN A 164 2.90 7.28 11.01
C ASN A 164 3.08 7.07 12.53
N LEU A 165 3.58 8.10 13.20
CA LEU A 165 3.89 8.13 14.62
C LEU A 165 3.47 9.46 15.23
N GLU A 166 2.97 9.41 16.45
CA GLU A 166 2.83 10.58 17.31
C GLU A 166 4.19 10.98 17.89
N GLY A 167 4.43 12.30 17.98
CA GLY A 167 5.67 12.87 18.53
C GLY A 167 6.70 13.17 17.44
N TRP A 168 7.16 14.42 17.36
CA TRP A 168 8.06 14.88 16.30
C TRP A 168 9.43 14.17 16.26
N PRO A 169 10.15 13.95 17.39
CA PRO A 169 11.43 13.25 17.36
C PRO A 169 11.32 11.79 16.91
N GLU A 170 10.29 11.09 17.39
CA GLU A 170 9.98 9.72 17.02
C GLU A 170 9.54 9.64 15.55
N GLN A 171 8.68 10.55 15.11
CA GLN A 171 8.25 10.68 13.72
C GLN A 171 9.46 10.87 12.79
N LEU A 172 10.38 11.80 13.08
CA LEU A 172 11.54 12.00 12.20
C LEU A 172 12.49 10.80 12.20
N SER A 173 12.80 10.23 13.37
CA SER A 173 13.79 9.14 13.47
C SER A 173 13.25 7.79 13.00
N THR A 174 12.12 7.35 13.57
CA THR A 174 11.57 6.02 13.36
C THR A 174 10.88 5.89 12.01
N MET A 175 10.17 6.93 11.52
CA MET A 175 9.60 6.91 10.16
C MET A 175 10.70 6.81 9.11
N THR A 176 11.80 7.57 9.27
CA THR A 176 12.94 7.48 8.35
C THR A 176 13.54 6.08 8.37
N ALA A 177 13.72 5.48 9.55
CA ALA A 177 14.24 4.12 9.66
C ALA A 177 13.33 3.07 8.99
N TRP A 178 12.01 3.20 9.13
CA TRP A 178 11.06 2.31 8.45
C TRP A 178 11.04 2.50 6.93
N ILE A 179 11.16 3.74 6.44
CA ILE A 179 11.31 4.01 5.01
C ILE A 179 12.58 3.31 4.47
N GLU A 180 13.72 3.45 5.16
CA GLU A 180 14.96 2.80 4.75
C GLU A 180 14.86 1.26 4.85
N LYS A 181 14.20 0.74 5.90
CA LYS A 181 13.94 -0.70 6.02
C LYS A 181 13.08 -1.22 4.87
N ALA A 182 12.00 -0.52 4.51
CA ALA A 182 11.14 -0.89 3.39
C ALA A 182 11.91 -0.92 2.05
N LYS A 183 12.81 0.04 1.82
CA LYS A 183 13.72 0.04 0.67
C LYS A 183 14.70 -1.14 0.72
N GLU A 184 15.30 -1.42 1.88
CA GLU A 184 16.26 -2.51 2.10
C GLU A 184 15.65 -3.88 1.79
N VAL A 185 14.42 -4.13 2.25
CA VAL A 185 13.72 -5.41 2.03
C VAL A 185 13.03 -5.49 0.67
N GLY A 186 13.09 -4.42 -0.13
CA GLY A 186 12.63 -4.40 -1.51
C GLY A 186 11.12 -4.23 -1.70
N LEU A 187 10.42 -3.55 -0.79
CA LEU A 187 9.00 -3.25 -0.98
C LEU A 187 8.79 -2.27 -2.16
N PRO A 188 7.87 -2.54 -3.10
CA PRO A 188 7.70 -1.77 -4.33
C PRO A 188 7.06 -0.38 -4.14
N GLY A 189 6.44 -0.10 -3.00
CA GLY A 189 5.84 1.20 -2.72
C GLY A 189 5.69 1.48 -1.23
N ILE A 190 5.77 2.77 -0.88
CA ILE A 190 5.78 3.29 0.48
C ILE A 190 4.92 4.55 0.53
N MET A 191 3.88 4.57 1.36
CA MET A 191 2.94 5.68 1.49
C MET A 191 2.73 6.02 2.98
N PRO A 192 3.30 7.13 3.47
CA PRO A 192 3.06 7.57 4.84
C PRO A 192 1.69 8.21 4.98
N TRP A 193 1.05 7.96 6.11
CA TRP A 193 -0.13 8.69 6.54
C TRP A 193 0.30 9.98 7.24
N GLY A 194 -0.37 11.11 7.21
CA GLY A 194 -1.22 11.63 6.14
C GLY A 194 -0.65 12.99 5.72
N LEU A 195 -0.74 13.29 4.43
CA LEU A 195 -0.28 14.56 3.88
C LEU A 195 -1.32 15.65 4.11
N GLY A 196 -0.95 16.70 4.83
CA GLY A 196 -1.74 17.91 5.02
C GLY A 196 -1.34 19.03 4.07
N ALA A 197 -2.32 19.81 3.64
CA ALA A 197 -2.10 21.03 2.86
C ALA A 197 -2.33 22.28 3.73
N GLN A 198 -1.34 23.15 3.81
CA GLN A 198 -1.40 24.36 4.66
C GLN A 198 -2.09 25.55 4.00
N ASP A 199 -2.43 25.46 2.71
CA ASP A 199 -2.93 26.58 1.90
C ASP A 199 -4.18 26.22 1.09
N MET A 200 -4.96 25.22 1.53
CA MET A 200 -6.21 24.87 0.88
C MET A 200 -7.30 25.91 1.18
N ASP A 201 -7.44 26.90 0.30
CA ASP A 201 -8.61 27.79 0.27
C ASP A 201 -9.65 27.23 -0.71
N ILE A 202 -10.69 26.58 -0.16
CA ILE A 202 -11.87 26.15 -0.92
C ILE A 202 -13.01 27.11 -0.58
N SER A 203 -13.29 28.03 -1.51
CA SER A 203 -14.37 29.02 -1.35
C SER A 203 -15.69 28.35 -0.92
N GLY A 204 -16.26 28.83 0.19
CA GLY A 204 -17.52 28.31 0.73
C GLY A 204 -17.41 27.02 1.56
N THR A 205 -16.20 26.52 1.81
CA THR A 205 -15.96 25.35 2.68
C THR A 205 -15.05 25.74 3.84
N THR A 206 -15.42 25.34 5.06
CA THR A 206 -14.47 25.35 6.17
C THR A 206 -13.55 24.15 6.00
N VAL A 207 -12.34 24.38 5.49
CA VAL A 207 -11.28 23.38 5.59
C VAL A 207 -10.91 23.29 7.08
N TYR A 208 -11.25 22.16 7.71
CA TYR A 208 -10.88 21.91 9.09
C TYR A 208 -9.34 21.79 9.15
N TYR A 209 -8.68 22.88 9.51
CA TYR A 209 -7.28 22.87 9.94
C TYR A 209 -7.20 22.10 11.25
N ASN A 210 -6.97 20.79 11.19
CA ASN A 210 -6.70 20.00 12.39
C ASN A 210 -5.23 20.16 12.85
N GLY A 211 -4.35 20.68 11.99
CA GLY A 211 -3.03 21.14 12.35
C GLY A 211 -3.06 22.60 12.76
N ASN A 212 -3.02 22.87 14.07
CA ASN A 212 -2.52 24.17 14.53
C ASN A 212 -1.11 24.30 13.94
N VAL A 213 -0.87 25.24 13.02
CA VAL A 213 0.42 25.40 12.32
C VAL A 213 1.58 25.69 13.31
N GLY A 214 1.25 26.04 14.56
CA GLY A 214 2.18 26.16 15.67
C GLY A 214 2.39 24.90 16.53
N ASN A 215 1.67 23.81 16.29
CA ASN A 215 1.79 22.55 17.02
C ASN A 215 2.30 21.42 16.11
N LEU A 216 3.62 21.38 15.92
CA LEU A 216 4.29 20.34 15.14
C LEU A 216 4.25 18.94 15.79
N SER A 217 3.58 18.77 16.95
CA SER A 217 3.51 17.48 17.67
C SER A 217 2.50 16.49 17.07
N GLY A 218 1.63 16.94 16.16
CA GLY A 218 0.66 16.07 15.48
C GLY A 218 1.29 15.19 14.39
N MET A 219 0.54 14.15 14.02
CA MET A 219 0.92 13.16 12.98
C MET A 219 0.94 13.77 11.57
N ASP A 220 0.04 14.71 11.26
CA ASP A 220 -0.04 15.31 9.92
C ASP A 220 1.31 15.82 9.40
N ILE A 221 1.59 15.50 8.13
CA ILE A 221 2.82 15.87 7.46
C ILE A 221 2.56 17.11 6.61
N TYR A 222 3.40 18.14 6.74
CA TYR A 222 3.28 19.38 5.99
C TYR A 222 4.63 19.76 5.37
N PRO A 223 4.66 20.53 4.28
CA PRO A 223 5.91 21.05 3.72
C PRO A 223 6.77 21.84 4.72
N SER A 224 6.15 22.44 5.75
CA SER A 224 6.87 23.15 6.83
C SER A 224 7.60 22.23 7.81
N LYS A 225 7.33 20.92 7.84
CA LYS A 225 8.07 19.91 8.59
C LYS A 225 9.33 19.52 7.80
N THR A 226 10.22 20.50 7.59
CA THR A 226 11.27 20.47 6.55
C THR A 226 12.10 19.20 6.51
N GLU A 227 12.56 18.70 7.66
CA GLU A 227 13.40 17.51 7.74
C GLU A 227 12.65 16.25 7.31
N LEU A 228 11.42 16.07 7.79
CA LEU A 228 10.57 14.96 7.38
C LEU A 228 10.15 15.10 5.92
N TRP A 229 9.87 16.33 5.48
CA TRP A 229 9.51 16.64 4.10
C TRP A 229 10.62 16.25 3.11
N ASP A 230 11.88 16.48 3.47
CA ASP A 230 13.03 16.08 2.68
C ASP A 230 13.15 14.56 2.57
N VAL A 231 12.90 13.82 3.66
CA VAL A 231 12.83 12.35 3.65
C VAL A 231 11.74 11.86 2.69
N LEU A 232 10.55 12.46 2.73
CA LEU A 232 9.45 12.07 1.85
C LEU A 232 9.70 12.39 0.38
N LYS A 233 10.31 13.54 0.07
CA LYS A 233 10.72 13.85 -1.32
C LYS A 233 11.74 12.84 -1.83
N ALA A 234 12.72 12.45 -1.01
CA ALA A 234 13.69 11.42 -1.38
C ALA A 234 13.04 10.05 -1.60
N MET A 235 12.09 9.66 -0.74
CA MET A 235 11.27 8.46 -0.92
C MET A 235 10.46 8.51 -2.22
N GLY A 236 9.81 9.64 -2.51
CA GLY A 236 9.04 9.85 -3.74
C GLY A 236 9.88 9.80 -5.03
N GLN A 237 11.16 10.20 -4.96
CA GLN A 237 12.11 10.06 -6.07
C GLN A 237 12.62 8.62 -6.22
N TRP A 238 12.76 7.89 -5.11
CA TRP A 238 13.25 6.51 -5.11
C TRP A 238 12.26 5.54 -5.76
N MET A 239 10.95 5.67 -5.49
CA MET A 239 9.92 4.76 -6.01
C MET A 239 9.95 4.59 -7.54
N PRO A 240 9.88 5.66 -8.37
CA PRO A 240 9.95 5.52 -9.82
C PRO A 240 11.32 5.06 -10.31
N ALA A 241 12.41 5.39 -9.61
CA ALA A 241 13.76 4.97 -9.98
C ALA A 241 14.00 3.47 -9.75
N ASN A 242 13.24 2.85 -8.84
CA ASN A 242 13.35 1.43 -8.52
C ASN A 242 12.27 0.57 -9.22
N CYS A 243 11.47 1.18 -10.10
CA CYS A 243 10.44 0.46 -10.85
C CYS A 243 11.09 -0.48 -11.89
N GLY A 244 10.79 -1.78 -11.81
CA GLY A 244 11.39 -2.82 -12.68
C GLY A 244 12.79 -3.27 -12.26
N GLY A 245 13.26 -2.89 -11.07
CA GLY A 245 14.48 -3.47 -10.50
C GLY A 245 14.23 -4.93 -10.08
N THR A 246 14.98 -5.87 -10.66
CA THR A 246 15.07 -7.24 -10.12
C THR A 246 15.55 -7.17 -8.67
N THR A 247 14.67 -7.49 -7.73
CA THR A 247 15.07 -7.73 -6.34
C THR A 247 15.95 -8.98 -6.32
N THR A 248 17.23 -8.80 -6.01
CA THR A 248 18.08 -9.94 -5.67
C THR A 248 17.50 -10.53 -4.38
N PRO A 249 17.14 -11.82 -4.32
CA PRO A 249 16.61 -12.40 -3.10
C PRO A 249 17.62 -12.22 -1.98
N VAL A 250 17.29 -11.43 -0.96
CA VAL A 250 18.09 -11.38 0.27
C VAL A 250 17.92 -12.73 0.92
N THR A 251 18.95 -13.57 0.81
CA THR A 251 19.00 -14.86 1.50
C THR A 251 19.21 -14.55 2.98
N SER A 252 18.12 -14.34 3.72
CA SER A 252 18.17 -14.28 5.17
C SER A 252 18.56 -15.68 5.68
N THR A 253 19.76 -15.80 6.22
CA THR A 253 20.14 -16.96 7.04
C THR A 253 19.34 -16.87 8.33
N ALA A 254 18.15 -17.47 8.32
CA ALA A 254 17.44 -17.78 9.54
C ALA A 254 18.37 -18.63 10.43
N SER A 255 18.77 -18.08 11.57
CA SER A 255 19.43 -18.87 12.61
C SER A 255 18.40 -19.82 13.20
N PRO A 256 18.66 -21.13 13.28
CA PRO A 256 17.70 -22.07 13.83
C PRO A 256 17.54 -21.81 15.33
N VAL A 257 16.30 -21.54 15.74
CA VAL A 257 15.91 -21.59 17.15
C VAL A 257 16.14 -23.02 17.62
N SER A 258 17.08 -23.19 18.56
CA SER A 258 17.36 -24.48 19.18
C SER A 258 16.18 -24.90 20.06
N SER A 259 15.41 -25.88 19.59
CA SER A 259 14.44 -26.61 20.40
C SER A 259 15.01 -27.97 20.77
N THR A 260 15.26 -28.16 22.07
CA THR A 260 15.73 -29.39 22.70
C THR A 260 14.70 -30.50 22.53
N SER A 261 15.10 -31.61 21.89
CA SER A 261 14.30 -32.82 21.67
C SER A 261 14.27 -33.75 22.88
N THR A 262 13.15 -34.44 23.11
CA THR A 262 13.12 -35.77 23.75
C THR A 262 11.94 -36.59 23.15
N PRO A 263 12.07 -37.92 22.94
CA PRO A 263 11.40 -38.60 21.84
C PRO A 263 10.15 -39.40 22.26
N GLU A 264 9.18 -39.54 21.36
CA GLU A 264 8.20 -40.62 21.41
C GLU A 264 7.98 -41.30 20.06
N THR A 265 7.43 -42.49 20.17
CA THR A 265 7.76 -43.70 19.42
C THR A 265 6.80 -43.96 18.25
N THR A 266 7.36 -44.54 17.20
CA THR A 266 6.79 -45.09 15.95
C THR A 266 5.43 -45.79 16.04
N THR A 267 4.61 -45.66 14.98
CA THR A 267 3.96 -46.78 14.25
C THR A 267 3.67 -46.36 12.80
N ALA A 268 3.86 -47.27 11.83
CA ALA A 268 3.84 -47.02 10.39
C ALA A 268 2.66 -47.69 9.64
N ALA A 269 2.28 -47.05 8.51
CA ALA A 269 1.77 -47.61 7.23
C ALA A 269 0.30 -48.13 7.14
N PRO A 270 -0.33 -48.22 5.92
CA PRO A 270 0.24 -48.11 4.57
C PRO A 270 -0.49 -47.20 3.53
N THR A 271 0.18 -47.15 2.37
CA THR A 271 -0.02 -46.52 1.05
C THR A 271 -1.34 -46.75 0.28
N SER A 272 -1.71 -45.77 -0.56
CA SER A 272 -2.29 -46.01 -1.91
C SER A 272 -1.94 -44.85 -2.86
N SER A 273 -1.44 -45.19 -4.04
CA SER A 273 -0.97 -44.33 -5.13
C SER A 273 -1.98 -44.30 -6.28
N ASP A 274 -2.12 -43.17 -6.97
CA ASP A 274 -2.23 -43.12 -8.44
C ASP A 274 -1.84 -41.71 -8.96
N PRO A 275 -1.14 -41.60 -10.11
CA PRO A 275 -0.58 -40.33 -10.59
C PRO A 275 -1.52 -39.63 -11.57
N VAL A 276 -1.76 -38.33 -11.38
CA VAL A 276 -2.40 -37.48 -12.40
C VAL A 276 -1.30 -36.73 -13.15
N THR A 277 -1.10 -37.10 -14.40
CA THR A 277 -0.20 -36.44 -15.35
C THR A 277 -0.77 -35.06 -15.69
N ALA A 278 -0.17 -33.99 -15.16
CA ALA A 278 -0.40 -32.63 -15.62
C ALA A 278 0.65 -32.26 -16.67
N THR A 279 0.20 -31.89 -17.87
CA THR A 279 1.01 -31.36 -18.96
C THR A 279 1.56 -29.98 -18.57
N PRO A 280 2.85 -29.68 -18.74
CA PRO A 280 3.37 -28.35 -18.44
C PRO A 280 2.81 -27.36 -19.46
N SER A 281 2.16 -26.30 -18.97
CA SER A 281 1.83 -25.12 -19.76
C SER A 281 3.02 -24.17 -19.69
N ASP A 282 3.43 -23.64 -20.85
CA ASP A 282 4.59 -22.75 -21.00
C ASP A 282 4.53 -21.55 -20.03
N PRO A 283 5.68 -21.08 -19.51
CA PRO A 283 5.71 -19.88 -18.68
C PRO A 283 5.32 -18.68 -19.55
N VAL A 284 4.26 -17.98 -19.16
CA VAL A 284 3.94 -16.66 -19.68
C VAL A 284 5.05 -15.72 -19.21
N THR A 285 5.90 -15.29 -20.14
CA THR A 285 6.88 -14.24 -19.91
C THR A 285 6.12 -12.95 -19.59
N SER A 286 6.02 -12.61 -18.30
CA SER A 286 5.59 -11.28 -17.88
C SER A 286 6.68 -10.29 -18.31
N THR A 287 6.37 -9.45 -19.28
CA THR A 287 7.20 -8.29 -19.59
C THR A 287 6.97 -7.27 -18.49
N ASP A 288 7.97 -7.08 -17.61
CA ASP A 288 8.06 -5.92 -16.74
C ASP A 288 8.02 -4.65 -17.60
N SER A 289 6.86 -4.00 -17.65
CA SER A 289 6.71 -2.71 -18.27
C SER A 289 6.23 -1.71 -17.22
N CYS A 290 7.18 -1.16 -16.48
CA CYS A 290 6.98 0.16 -15.91
C CYS A 290 7.06 1.18 -17.05
N SER A 291 5.93 1.45 -17.70
CA SER A 291 5.89 2.53 -18.69
C SER A 291 5.85 3.86 -17.94
N ALA A 292 6.98 4.56 -17.94
CA ALA A 292 6.94 6.01 -17.76
C ALA A 292 5.96 6.61 -18.79
N ALA A 293 5.23 7.66 -18.42
CA ALA A 293 4.32 8.36 -19.31
C ALA A 293 5.02 8.70 -20.64
N PRO A 294 4.38 8.52 -21.81
CA PRO A 294 5.05 8.68 -23.09
C PRO A 294 5.52 10.13 -23.26
N ALA A 295 6.83 10.30 -23.45
CA ALA A 295 7.39 11.56 -23.88
C ALA A 295 6.88 11.86 -25.29
N THR A 296 6.07 12.91 -25.45
CA THR A 296 5.69 13.46 -26.75
C THR A 296 6.95 13.97 -27.45
N SER A 297 7.48 13.18 -28.37
CA SER A 297 8.56 13.59 -29.27
C SER A 297 7.98 14.41 -30.42
N THR A 298 7.91 15.74 -30.27
CA THR A 298 7.76 16.63 -31.41
C THR A 298 9.13 17.03 -31.93
N THR A 299 9.36 16.68 -33.19
CA THR A 299 10.50 17.05 -34.04
C THR A 299 10.88 18.52 -33.94
N ALA A 300 12.19 18.77 -33.96
CA ALA A 300 12.83 20.07 -33.86
C ALA A 300 12.27 21.13 -34.82
N SER A 301 11.60 22.14 -34.25
CA SER A 301 11.53 23.50 -34.78
C SER A 301 11.82 24.44 -33.62
N SER A 302 12.84 25.30 -33.75
CA SER A 302 13.19 26.41 -32.85
C SER A 302 12.73 26.24 -31.40
N CYS A 303 13.57 25.63 -30.58
CA CYS A 303 13.30 25.28 -29.19
C CYS A 303 13.18 26.55 -28.32
N ALA A 304 12.07 27.27 -28.45
CA ALA A 304 11.69 28.41 -27.64
C ALA A 304 10.46 28.03 -26.80
N VAL A 305 10.55 28.25 -25.49
CA VAL A 305 9.47 28.00 -24.52
C VAL A 305 8.48 29.16 -24.58
N SER A 306 7.19 28.88 -24.74
CA SER A 306 6.13 29.90 -24.66
C SER A 306 6.16 30.62 -23.31
N LYS A 307 5.68 31.86 -23.25
CA LYS A 307 5.48 32.57 -21.97
C LYS A 307 4.67 31.68 -21.03
N TRP A 308 5.08 31.61 -19.76
CA TRP A 308 4.62 30.72 -18.71
C TRP A 308 5.06 29.25 -18.80
N GLY A 309 5.84 28.84 -19.80
CA GLY A 309 6.42 27.50 -19.84
C GLY A 309 7.68 27.35 -18.97
N GLN A 310 8.01 26.11 -18.59
CA GLN A 310 9.24 25.80 -17.87
C GLN A 310 10.45 26.01 -18.78
N CYS A 311 11.50 26.65 -18.28
CA CYS A 311 12.73 26.94 -19.01
C CYS A 311 14.01 26.55 -18.24
N GLY A 312 13.86 25.93 -17.06
CA GLY A 312 14.99 25.48 -16.25
C GLY A 312 14.58 24.67 -15.02
N GLY A 313 15.57 24.03 -14.40
CA GLY A 313 15.43 23.14 -13.24
C GLY A 313 16.45 22.00 -13.30
N VAL A 314 16.88 21.48 -12.14
CA VAL A 314 17.93 20.44 -12.00
C VAL A 314 17.61 19.15 -12.79
N SER A 315 16.35 18.86 -13.06
CA SER A 315 15.89 17.71 -13.86
C SER A 315 15.24 18.09 -15.21
N TYR A 316 15.25 19.37 -15.59
CA TYR A 316 14.57 19.84 -16.79
C TYR A 316 15.45 19.64 -18.04
N THR A 317 14.96 18.85 -19.00
CA THR A 317 15.66 18.50 -20.25
C THR A 317 15.10 19.19 -21.49
N GLY A 318 14.10 20.07 -21.31
CA GLY A 318 13.45 20.79 -22.40
C GLY A 318 14.19 22.08 -22.82
N CYS A 319 13.53 22.89 -23.64
CA CYS A 319 14.06 24.15 -24.14
C CYS A 319 14.34 25.14 -22.99
N THR A 320 15.51 25.79 -22.97
CA THR A 320 15.88 26.77 -21.93
C THR A 320 15.75 28.22 -22.39
N THR A 321 15.51 28.45 -23.68
CA THR A 321 15.31 29.78 -24.26
C THR A 321 13.82 30.10 -24.30
N CYS A 322 13.42 31.25 -23.79
CA CYS A 322 12.02 31.70 -23.83
C CYS A 322 11.68 32.37 -25.17
N GLU A 323 10.39 32.38 -25.52
CA GLU A 323 9.90 33.12 -26.69
C GLU A 323 10.18 34.63 -26.57
N SER A 324 10.32 35.30 -27.72
CA SER A 324 10.63 36.73 -27.78
C SER A 324 9.65 37.56 -26.94
N GLY A 325 10.19 38.34 -26.00
CA GLY A 325 9.39 39.15 -25.08
C GLY A 325 9.16 38.53 -23.70
N SER A 326 9.75 37.36 -23.42
CA SER A 326 9.78 36.75 -22.10
C SER A 326 11.20 36.34 -21.68
N THR A 327 11.44 36.24 -20.37
CA THR A 327 12.74 35.89 -19.78
C THR A 327 12.61 34.70 -18.86
N CYS A 328 13.56 33.76 -18.95
CA CYS A 328 13.60 32.62 -18.04
C CYS A 328 13.92 33.11 -16.63
N THR A 329 12.93 33.09 -15.76
CA THR A 329 13.02 33.58 -14.39
C THR A 329 13.16 32.39 -13.46
N TYR A 330 14.22 32.41 -12.65
CA TYR A 330 14.45 31.39 -11.64
C TYR A 330 13.35 31.41 -10.58
N GLY A 331 12.71 30.26 -10.34
CA GLY A 331 11.78 30.06 -9.23
C GLY A 331 12.46 29.34 -8.08
N ASN A 332 12.96 28.14 -8.34
CA ASN A 332 13.77 27.34 -7.42
C ASN A 332 14.67 26.38 -8.21
N ASP A 333 15.49 25.57 -7.51
CA ASP A 333 16.45 24.65 -8.11
C ASP A 333 15.81 23.70 -9.14
N TRP A 334 14.53 23.40 -9.01
CA TRP A 334 13.81 22.42 -9.85
C TRP A 334 12.92 23.08 -10.91
N TRP A 335 12.69 24.39 -10.82
CA TRP A 335 11.74 25.10 -11.68
C TRP A 335 12.18 26.54 -11.96
N SER A 336 12.35 26.85 -13.24
CA SER A 336 12.41 28.21 -13.79
C SER A 336 11.36 28.36 -14.87
N GLN A 337 10.76 29.55 -15.00
CA GLN A 337 9.62 29.79 -15.91
C GLN A 337 9.84 31.03 -16.76
N CYS A 338 9.36 31.01 -18.01
CA CYS A 338 9.35 32.19 -18.87
C CYS A 338 8.31 33.21 -18.42
N LEU A 339 8.73 34.42 -18.05
CA LEU A 339 7.88 35.56 -17.64
C LEU A 339 8.03 36.75 -18.58
#